data_AF-A0A2U2YYZ1-F1
#
_entry.id   AF-A0A2U2YYZ1-F1
#
_cell.length_a   1.000
_cell.length_b   1.000
_cell.length_c   1.000
_cell.angle_alpha   90.00
_cell.angle_beta   90.00
_cell.angle_gamma   90.00
#
_symmetry.space_group_name_H-M   'P 1'
#
loop_
_entity.id
_entity.type
_entity.pdbx_description
1 polymer ?
#
loop_
_entity_poly.entity_id
_entity_poly.type
_entity_poly.pdbx_seq_one_letter_code
_entity_poly.pdbx_strand_id
1 'polypeptide(L)' 'MEELVDEQRQLVITGTGRDTRTDLYQGRRHYVWDNRADTATLRDDRGRTVDTESWGRHRGGRR' A
#
# COMPACT_ATOMS: atom_id res chain seq x y z
N MET A 1 -8.52 29.00 14.62
CA MET A 1 -7.34 28.12 14.55
C MET A 1 -7.79 26.90 13.76
N GLU A 2 -7.50 26.86 12.47
CA GLU A 2 -7.70 25.66 11.67
C GLU A 2 -6.41 24.84 11.78
N GLU A 3 -6.53 23.64 12.34
CA GLU A 3 -5.46 22.66 12.30
C GLU A 3 -5.29 22.23 10.85
N LEU A 4 -4.29 22.79 10.18
CA LEU A 4 -3.79 22.26 8.92
C LEU A 4 -3.18 20.90 9.23
N VAL A 5 -4.02 19.86 9.23
CA VAL A 5 -3.58 18.49 9.19
C VAL A 5 -2.78 18.32 7.89
N ASP A 6 -1.45 18.25 8.03
CA ASP A 6 -0.56 17.93 6.92
C ASP A 6 -0.82 16.48 6.52
N GLU A 7 -1.53 16.26 5.43
CA GLU A 7 -1.75 14.93 4.88
C GLU A 7 -0.40 14.34 4.47
N GLN A 8 0.18 13.51 5.33
CA GLN A 8 1.38 12.77 4.96
C GLN A 8 0.99 11.62 4.03
N ARG A 9 1.45 11.71 2.78
CA ARG A 9 1.33 10.64 1.80
C ARG A 9 2.66 9.93 1.60
N GLN A 10 2.61 8.61 1.59
CA GLN A 10 3.73 7.75 1.24
C GLN A 10 3.30 6.83 0.10
N LEU A 11 4.18 6.67 -0.89
CA LEU A 11 4.04 5.76 -2.02
C LEU A 11 4.99 4.59 -1.80
N VAL A 12 4.44 3.38 -1.85
CA VAL A 12 5.24 2.15 -1.79
C VAL A 12 5.43 1.63 -3.21
N ILE A 13 6.68 1.60 -3.67
CA ILE A 13 7.05 1.25 -5.03
C ILE A 13 7.73 -0.12 -5.04
N THR A 14 7.21 -1.02 -5.88
CA THR A 14 7.96 -2.23 -6.21
C THR A 14 9.07 -1.87 -7.18
N GLY A 15 10.31 -1.95 -6.72
CA GLY A 15 11.48 -1.57 -7.52
C GLY A 15 12.69 -1.33 -6.65
N THR A 16 13.80 -0.99 -7.29
CA THR A 16 15.00 -0.49 -6.63
C THR A 16 15.04 1.03 -6.72
N GLY A 17 15.36 1.67 -5.62
CA GLY A 17 15.50 3.12 -5.52
C GLY A 17 15.99 3.51 -4.14
N ARG A 18 16.14 4.82 -3.91
CA ARG A 18 16.52 5.35 -2.61
C ARG A 18 15.27 5.87 -1.93
N ASP A 19 15.02 5.41 -0.71
CA ASP A 19 13.89 5.89 0.08
C ASP A 19 13.97 7.41 0.28
N THR A 20 12.83 8.05 0.13
CA THR A 20 12.61 9.48 0.39
C THR A 20 11.53 9.62 1.45
N ARG A 21 11.19 10.88 1.79
CA ARG A 21 10.07 11.16 2.70
C ARG A 21 8.74 10.65 2.15
N THR A 22 8.60 10.57 0.83
CA THR A 22 7.34 10.27 0.15
C THR A 22 7.37 8.93 -0.56
N ASP A 23 8.54 8.40 -0.89
CA ASP A 23 8.68 7.23 -1.75
C ASP A 23 9.51 6.17 -1.05
N LEU A 24 8.94 4.98 -0.91
CA LEU A 24 9.59 3.83 -0.30
C LEU A 24 9.77 2.74 -1.34
N TYR A 25 10.97 2.17 -1.44
CA TYR A 25 11.33 1.16 -2.43
C TYR A 25 11.54 -0.21 -1.78
N GLN A 26 10.87 -1.23 -2.29
CA GLN A 26 10.97 -2.59 -1.73
C GLN A 26 12.26 -3.35 -2.09
N GLY A 27 13.15 -2.78 -2.91
CA GLY A 27 14.41 -3.40 -3.32
C GLY A 27 14.24 -4.63 -4.23
N ARG A 28 13.05 -4.81 -4.83
CA ARG A 28 12.70 -5.98 -5.64
C ARG A 28 12.83 -5.68 -7.13
N ARG A 29 13.30 -6.68 -7.89
CA ARG A 29 13.40 -6.62 -9.37
C ARG A 29 12.15 -7.12 -10.09
N HIS A 30 11.31 -7.88 -9.39
CA HIS A 30 10.08 -8.44 -9.92
C HIS A 30 8.88 -7.76 -9.27
N TYR A 31 7.84 -7.54 -10.07
CA TYR A 31 6.56 -7.03 -9.60
C TYR A 31 5.99 -7.96 -8.52
N VAL A 32 5.55 -7.38 -7.40
CA VAL A 32 4.90 -8.10 -6.30
C VAL A 32 3.39 -8.19 -6.55
N TRP A 33 2.86 -7.21 -7.28
CA TRP A 33 1.45 -7.02 -7.56
C TRP A 33 1.15 -7.39 -9.02
N ASP A 34 0.11 -8.19 -9.24
CA ASP A 34 -0.50 -8.47 -10.53
C ASP A 34 -1.53 -7.39 -10.88
N ASN A 35 -1.60 -7.05 -12.17
CA ASN A 35 -2.61 -6.15 -12.71
C ASN A 35 -3.99 -6.82 -12.83
N ARG A 36 -4.08 -8.14 -12.62
CA ARG A 36 -5.34 -8.90 -12.72
C ARG A 36 -6.18 -8.83 -11.45
N ALA A 37 -5.60 -9.13 -10.30
CA ALA A 37 -6.23 -9.05 -8.99
C ALA A 37 -5.22 -9.28 -7.87
N ASP A 38 -5.29 -8.50 -6.78
CA ASP A 38 -4.63 -8.79 -5.50
C ASP A 38 -5.38 -8.12 -4.33
N THR A 39 -4.80 -8.23 -3.14
CA THR A 39 -5.22 -7.54 -1.92
C THR A 39 -4.00 -7.01 -1.16
N ALA A 40 -4.03 -5.73 -0.81
CA ALA A 40 -3.07 -5.07 0.05
C ALA A 40 -3.67 -4.90 1.46
N THR A 41 -2.88 -5.13 2.50
CA THR A 41 -3.31 -4.92 3.90
C THR A 41 -2.29 -4.02 4.59
N LEU A 42 -2.74 -2.85 5.07
CA LEU A 42 -1.96 -1.98 5.93
C LEU A 42 -2.07 -2.45 7.38
N ARG A 43 -0.93 -2.64 8.05
CA ARG A 43 -0.88 -3.01 9.46
C ARG A 43 -0.08 -2.01 10.26
N ASP A 44 -0.48 -1.80 11.51
CA ASP A 44 0.26 -0.99 12.46
C ASP A 44 1.46 -1.74 13.06
N ASP A 45 2.23 -1.04 13.91
CA ASP A 45 3.40 -1.55 14.61
C ASP A 45 3.11 -2.74 15.56
N ARG A 46 1.85 -2.88 15.96
CA ARG A 46 1.34 -4.00 16.79
C ARG A 46 0.79 -5.14 15.93
N GLY A 47 0.87 -5.03 14.61
CA GLY A 47 0.40 -6.02 13.66
C GLY A 47 -1.12 -6.02 13.43
N ARG A 48 -1.86 -5.02 13.92
CA ARG A 48 -3.31 -4.89 13.70
C ARG A 48 -3.56 -4.37 12.30
N THR A 49 -4.57 -4.91 11.62
CA THR A 49 -5.04 -4.37 10.34
C THR A 49 -5.65 -2.98 10.55
N VAL A 50 -5.08 -2.00 9.85
CA VAL A 50 -5.59 -0.62 9.75
C VAL A 50 -6.51 -0.50 8.56
N ASP A 51 -6.13 -1.12 7.42
CA ASP A 51 -6.88 -1.07 6.18
C ASP A 51 -6.61 -2.29 5.29
N THR A 52 -7.55 -2.61 4.41
CA THR A 52 -7.43 -3.66 3.41
C THR A 52 -8.09 -3.22 2.12
N GLU A 53 -7.35 -3.28 1.02
CA GLU A 53 -7.83 -2.91 -0.31
C GLU A 53 -7.59 -4.03 -1.31
N SER A 54 -8.61 -4.36 -2.09
CA SER A 54 -8.56 -5.41 -3.12
C SER A 54 -8.92 -4.84 -4.48
N TRP A 55 -8.24 -5.30 -5.52
CA TRP A 55 -8.57 -4.94 -6.91
C TRP A 55 -8.69 -6.18 -7.79
N GLY A 56 -9.21 -5.95 -9.00
CA GLY A 56 -9.54 -7.00 -9.95
C GLY A 56 -10.99 -7.46 -9.84
N ARG A 57 -11.47 -8.18 -10.86
CA ARG A 57 -12.86 -8.66 -10.88
C ARG A 57 -13.01 -9.80 -9.87
N HIS A 58 -13.48 -9.47 -8.67
CA HIS A 58 -14.16 -10.44 -7.83
C HIS A 58 -15.41 -10.90 -8.57
N ARG A 59 -15.37 -12.11 -9.16
CA ARG A 59 -16.60 -12.88 -9.34
C ARG A 59 -17.05 -13.28 -7.93
N GLY A 60 -17.75 -12.37 -7.25
CA GLY A 60 -18.61 -12.56 -6.09
C GLY A 60 -18.08 -13.43 -4.95
N GLY A 61 -17.95 -12.82 -3.77
CA GLY A 61 -17.88 -13.62 -2.54
C GLY A 61 -17.65 -12.78 -1.30
N ARG A 62 -18.75 -12.33 -0.67
CA ARG A 62 -18.76 -11.91 0.73
C ARG A 62 -18.07 -12.97 1.59
N ARG A 63 -17.15 -12.57 2.47
CA ARG A 63 -17.06 -12.99 3.89
C ARG A 63 -16.24 -11.98 4.67
#